data_AF-A0A7W0HEY8-F1
#
_entry.id   AF-A0A7W0HEY8-F1
#
_cell.length_a   1.000
_cell.length_b   1.000
_cell.length_c   1.000
_cell.angle_alpha   90.00
_cell.angle_beta   90.00
_cell.angle_gamma   90.00
#
_symmetry.space_group_name_H-M   'P 1'
#
loop_
_entity.id
_entity.type
_entity.pdbx_description
1 polymer ?
#
loop_
_entity_poly.entity_id
_entity_poly.type
_entity_poly.pdbx_seq_one_letter_code
_entity_poly.pdbx_strand_id
1 'polypeptide(L)'
;MHALYLILPAIGIFVIGYRYYSAFIAAKVMALDDTRVTPAHTKYDGHNYYPTSKWVLFGHHFAAITGSGPLIGPTLAAQFGYAPGFIWLVAGCVLAGAVHDFVILWASVRRGGRSLAEITRDEIGPVAWFAGAIAILFIVVIAIAGLGIVVVNALAESPWGTFTIAMTIPLAIFMGFYMYVWRKGRVVEATVIGILGLMACVIFGEPLNHPG
;
A
#
# COMPACT_ATOMS: atom_id res chain seq x y z
N MET A 1 -8.36 21.96 -20.46
CA MET A 1 -7.10 21.26 -20.77
C MET A 1 -7.39 19.77 -20.86
N HIS A 2 -6.91 19.08 -21.89
CA HIS A 2 -7.07 17.62 -21.94
C HIS A 2 -6.21 16.98 -20.85
N ALA A 3 -6.78 16.07 -20.05
CA ALA A 3 -6.06 15.37 -18.97
C ALA A 3 -4.78 14.68 -19.46
N LEU A 4 -4.75 14.31 -20.74
CA LEU A 4 -3.59 13.74 -21.43
C LEU A 4 -2.31 14.61 -21.29
N TYR A 5 -2.45 15.94 -21.30
CA TYR A 5 -1.32 16.85 -21.18
C TYR A 5 -0.67 16.86 -19.79
N LEU A 6 -1.37 16.38 -18.76
CA LEU A 6 -0.79 16.21 -17.42
C LEU A 6 -0.28 14.77 -17.22
N ILE A 7 -1.03 13.79 -17.71
CA ILE A 7 -0.71 12.37 -17.52
C ILE A 7 0.59 11.99 -18.25
N LEU A 8 0.77 12.40 -19.50
CA LEU A 8 1.94 12.00 -20.29
C LEU A 8 3.26 12.51 -19.69
N PRO A 9 3.40 13.79 -19.29
CA PRO A 9 4.60 14.25 -18.60
C PRO A 9 4.83 13.55 -17.25
N ALA A 10 3.78 13.31 -16.45
CA ALA A 10 3.92 12.60 -15.18
C ALA A 10 4.48 11.18 -15.38
N ILE A 11 3.93 10.43 -16.34
CA ILE A 11 4.43 9.10 -16.69
C ILE A 11 5.89 9.18 -17.14
N GLY A 12 6.23 10.15 -18.02
CA GLY A 12 7.59 10.36 -18.46
C GLY A 12 8.57 10.58 -17.30
N ILE A 13 8.21 11.46 -16.35
CA ILE A 13 9.01 11.73 -15.16
C ILE A 13 9.15 10.48 -14.28
N PHE A 14 8.06 9.74 -14.05
CA PHE A 14 8.11 8.51 -13.26
C PHE A 14 8.96 7.42 -13.92
N VAL A 15 8.89 7.26 -15.24
CA VAL A 15 9.74 6.30 -15.97
C VAL A 15 11.22 6.69 -15.89
N ILE A 16 11.54 7.97 -16.07
CA ILE A 16 12.92 8.48 -15.96
C ILE A 16 13.43 8.31 -14.52
N GLY A 17 12.63 8.71 -13.52
CA GLY A 17 12.94 8.55 -12.10
C GLY A 17 13.17 7.09 -11.74
N TYR A 18 12.29 6.19 -12.18
CA TYR A 18 12.46 4.76 -11.99
C TYR A 18 13.74 4.25 -12.67
N ARG A 19 14.03 4.64 -13.92
CA ARG A 19 15.17 4.08 -14.66
C ARG A 19 16.53 4.54 -14.15
N TYR A 20 16.67 5.81 -13.82
CA TYR A 20 17.96 6.43 -13.50
C TYR A 20 18.13 6.68 -12.01
N TYR A 21 17.14 7.32 -11.39
CA TYR A 21 17.26 7.71 -9.98
C TYR A 21 17.16 6.49 -9.07
N SER A 22 16.19 5.59 -9.28
CA SER A 22 16.11 4.37 -8.47
C SER A 22 17.36 3.49 -8.63
N ALA A 23 17.93 3.41 -9.83
CA ALA A 23 19.16 2.67 -10.09
C ALA A 23 20.37 3.28 -9.36
N PHE A 24 20.47 4.60 -9.32
CA PHE A 24 21.49 5.30 -8.55
C PHE A 24 21.35 5.01 -7.04
N ILE A 25 20.14 5.13 -6.49
CA ILE A 25 19.88 4.86 -5.07
C ILE A 25 20.17 3.39 -4.74
N ALA A 26 19.71 2.45 -5.57
CA ALA A 26 19.94 1.02 -5.39
C ALA A 26 21.42 0.64 -5.43
N ALA A 27 22.18 1.13 -6.41
CA ALA A 27 23.57 0.73 -6.62
C ALA A 27 24.55 1.48 -5.71
N LYS A 28 24.35 2.80 -5.52
CA LYS A 28 25.36 3.67 -4.88
C LYS A 28 25.03 4.03 -3.43
N VAL A 29 23.75 4.16 -3.08
CA VAL A 29 23.34 4.53 -1.72
C VAL A 29 23.13 3.28 -0.87
N MET A 30 22.33 2.33 -1.34
CA MET A 30 21.98 1.13 -0.58
C MET A 30 22.80 -0.10 -0.91
N ALA A 31 23.62 -0.04 -1.96
CA ALA A 31 24.50 -1.11 -2.43
C ALA A 31 23.80 -2.49 -2.36
N LEU A 32 22.69 -2.62 -3.10
CA LEU A 32 21.94 -3.86 -3.16
C LEU A 32 22.82 -5.02 -3.63
N ASP A 33 22.58 -6.18 -3.03
CA ASP A 33 23.35 -7.38 -3.24
C ASP A 33 22.38 -8.54 -3.45
N ASP A 34 22.24 -8.96 -4.70
CA ASP A 34 21.31 -10.00 -5.13
C ASP A 34 21.68 -11.39 -4.60
N THR A 35 22.89 -11.58 -4.07
CA THR A 35 23.31 -12.86 -3.47
C THR A 35 22.75 -13.06 -2.06
N ARG A 36 22.20 -12.01 -1.44
CA ARG A 36 21.67 -12.10 -0.08
C ARG A 36 20.25 -12.63 -0.05
N VAL A 37 20.11 -13.75 0.64
CA VAL A 37 18.81 -14.36 0.93
C VAL A 37 18.04 -13.51 1.94
N THR A 38 16.76 -13.27 1.67
CA THR A 38 15.91 -12.44 2.54
C THR A 38 15.56 -13.16 3.85
N PRO A 39 15.21 -12.41 4.92
CA PRO A 39 14.82 -12.99 6.21
C PRO A 39 13.65 -13.97 6.13
N ALA A 40 12.76 -13.80 5.15
CA ALA A 40 11.63 -14.70 4.92
C ALA A 40 12.07 -16.15 4.64
N HIS A 41 13.24 -16.35 4.01
CA HIS A 41 13.79 -17.67 3.74
C HIS A 41 14.74 -18.15 4.83
N THR A 42 15.55 -17.27 5.42
CA THR A 42 16.54 -17.67 6.45
C THR A 42 15.93 -17.91 7.83
N LYS A 43 14.80 -17.27 8.14
CA LYS A 43 14.09 -17.38 9.43
C LYS A 43 12.71 -18.02 9.31
N TYR A 44 12.49 -18.85 8.28
CA TYR A 44 11.19 -19.44 7.99
C TYR A 44 10.59 -20.16 9.23
N ASP A 45 9.47 -19.64 9.73
CA ASP A 45 8.78 -20.16 10.91
C ASP A 45 7.32 -20.57 10.59
N GLY A 46 6.87 -20.39 9.35
CA GLY A 46 5.52 -20.69 8.92
C GLY A 46 4.45 -19.69 9.40
N HIS A 47 4.84 -18.65 10.14
CA HIS A 47 3.92 -17.65 10.70
C HIS A 47 4.39 -16.21 10.43
N ASN A 48 5.49 -15.76 11.04
CA ASN A 48 6.00 -14.40 10.88
C ASN A 48 6.92 -14.26 9.65
N TYR A 49 7.64 -15.32 9.30
CA TYR A 49 8.52 -15.39 8.15
C TYR A 49 8.01 -16.46 7.20
N TYR A 50 7.41 -16.02 6.09
CA TYR A 50 6.84 -16.89 5.08
C TYR A 50 7.24 -16.45 3.66
N PRO A 51 8.02 -17.27 2.92
CA PRO A 51 8.36 -17.03 1.53
C PRO A 51 7.10 -16.88 0.68
N THR A 52 6.89 -15.67 0.16
CA THR A 52 5.73 -15.32 -0.64
C THR A 52 6.18 -14.85 -2.02
N SER A 53 5.36 -15.09 -3.04
CA SER A 53 5.68 -14.61 -4.39
C SER A 53 5.79 -13.08 -4.42
N LYS A 54 6.73 -12.56 -5.22
CA LYS A 54 6.96 -11.11 -5.39
C LYS A 54 5.71 -10.34 -5.84
N TRP A 55 4.82 -10.98 -6.60
CA TRP A 55 3.59 -10.37 -7.10
C TRP A 55 2.55 -10.18 -6.00
N VAL A 56 2.42 -11.17 -5.11
CA VAL A 56 1.54 -11.05 -3.93
C VAL A 56 2.11 -10.02 -2.97
N LEU A 57 3.43 -10.01 -2.74
CA LEU A 57 4.09 -9.02 -1.89
C LEU A 57 3.91 -7.59 -2.46
N PHE A 58 4.09 -7.42 -3.76
CA PHE A 58 3.81 -6.16 -4.44
C PHE A 58 2.37 -5.71 -4.24
N GLY A 59 1.39 -6.61 -4.37
CA GLY A 59 -0.02 -6.30 -4.11
C GLY A 59 -0.28 -5.79 -2.69
N HIS A 60 0.33 -6.42 -1.68
CA HIS A 60 0.20 -5.95 -0.29
C HIS A 60 0.80 -4.56 -0.08
N HIS A 61 2.01 -4.31 -0.60
CA HIS A 61 2.64 -3.00 -0.49
C HIS A 61 1.88 -1.93 -1.28
N PHE A 62 1.43 -2.27 -2.49
CA PHE A 62 0.62 -1.40 -3.31
C PHE A 62 -0.66 -1.01 -2.57
N ALA A 63 -1.44 -1.99 -2.10
CA ALA A 63 -2.68 -1.74 -1.35
C ALA A 63 -2.45 -0.90 -0.09
N ALA A 64 -1.34 -1.10 0.61
CA ALA A 64 -0.99 -0.32 1.81
C ALA A 64 -0.69 1.16 1.49
N ILE A 65 -0.10 1.46 0.32
CA ILE A 65 0.26 2.83 -0.10
C ILE A 65 -0.91 3.52 -0.79
N THR A 66 -1.64 2.81 -1.65
CA THR A 66 -2.70 3.37 -2.50
C THR A 66 -4.04 3.56 -1.79
N GLY A 67 -4.04 3.84 -0.49
CA GLY A 67 -5.26 4.08 0.31
C GLY A 67 -6.07 5.30 -0.16
N SER A 68 -6.51 6.18 0.74
CA SER A 68 -7.17 7.43 0.31
C SER A 68 -6.23 8.46 -0.34
N GLY A 69 -4.92 8.19 -0.34
CA GLY A 69 -3.89 9.08 -0.88
C GLY A 69 -4.19 9.61 -2.29
N PRO A 70 -4.57 8.77 -3.27
CA PRO A 70 -4.93 9.22 -4.61
C PRO A 70 -6.22 10.05 -4.69
N LEU A 71 -7.12 9.93 -3.70
CA LEU A 71 -8.40 10.65 -3.68
C LEU A 71 -8.26 12.03 -3.01
N ILE A 72 -7.60 12.08 -1.86
CA ILE A 72 -7.48 13.28 -1.02
C ILE A 72 -6.23 14.10 -1.37
N GLY A 73 -5.12 13.44 -1.70
CA GLY A 73 -3.84 14.10 -1.98
C GLY A 73 -3.93 15.16 -3.09
N PRO A 74 -4.46 14.81 -4.28
CA PRO A 74 -4.59 15.78 -5.36
C PRO A 74 -5.56 16.92 -5.06
N THR A 75 -6.65 16.66 -4.32
CA THR A 75 -7.64 17.68 -3.97
C THR A 75 -7.10 18.67 -2.94
N LEU A 76 -6.32 18.22 -1.96
CA LEU A 76 -5.58 19.09 -1.06
C LEU A 76 -4.48 19.88 -1.79
N ALA A 77 -3.73 19.23 -2.69
CA ALA A 77 -2.68 19.89 -3.46
C ALA A 77 -3.22 20.98 -4.40
N ALA A 78 -4.41 20.76 -4.99
CA ALA A 78 -5.05 21.73 -5.88
C ALA A 78 -5.43 23.04 -5.18
N GLN A 79 -5.64 23.03 -3.85
CA GLN A 79 -5.91 24.25 -3.08
C GLN A 79 -4.74 25.23 -3.10
N PHE A 80 -3.51 24.74 -3.27
CA PHE A 80 -2.31 25.55 -3.43
C PHE A 80 -2.03 25.94 -4.89
N GLY A 81 -2.96 25.63 -5.80
CA GLY A 81 -2.87 25.87 -7.24
C GLY A 81 -2.58 24.59 -8.05
N TYR A 82 -3.24 24.45 -9.19
CA TYR A 82 -3.17 23.24 -10.03
C TYR A 82 -1.75 22.93 -10.54
N ALA A 83 -1.04 23.93 -11.07
CA ALA A 83 0.32 23.75 -11.58
C ALA A 83 1.36 23.47 -10.48
N PRO A 84 1.47 24.30 -9.41
CA PRO A 84 2.44 24.04 -8.34
C PRO A 84 2.11 22.75 -7.57
N GLY A 85 0.83 22.46 -7.31
CA GLY A 85 0.40 21.22 -6.66
C GLY A 85 0.76 19.99 -7.47
N PHE A 86 0.56 20.02 -8.79
CA PHE A 86 0.93 18.93 -9.69
C PHE A 86 2.45 18.71 -9.75
N ILE A 87 3.24 19.78 -9.91
CA ILE A 87 4.71 19.70 -9.93
C ILE A 87 5.22 19.11 -8.61
N TRP A 88 4.70 19.59 -7.48
CA TRP A 88 5.07 19.08 -6.17
C TRP A 88 4.70 17.61 -5.99
N LEU A 89 3.52 17.19 -6.45
CA LEU A 89 3.07 15.81 -6.37
C LEU A 89 4.02 14.88 -7.14
N VAL A 90 4.35 15.23 -8.39
CA VAL A 90 5.22 14.41 -9.24
C VAL A 90 6.66 14.41 -8.71
N ALA A 91 7.22 15.59 -8.40
CA ALA A 91 8.59 15.71 -7.93
C ALA A 91 8.77 15.10 -6.53
N GLY A 92 7.85 15.38 -5.61
CA GLY A 92 7.86 14.84 -4.24
C GLY A 92 7.71 13.32 -4.21
N CYS A 93 6.89 12.76 -5.09
CA CYS A 93 6.78 11.30 -5.23
C CYS A 93 8.12 10.66 -5.63
N VAL A 94 8.82 11.20 -6.63
CA VAL A 94 10.09 10.63 -7.11
C VAL A 94 11.24 10.86 -6.13
N LEU A 95 11.38 12.08 -5.61
CA LEU A 95 12.55 12.49 -4.83
C LEU A 95 12.47 12.08 -3.37
N ALA A 96 11.28 12.09 -2.78
CA ALA A 96 11.09 11.83 -1.35
C ALA A 96 10.29 10.55 -1.12
N GLY A 97 9.07 10.44 -1.63
CA GLY A 97 8.14 9.35 -1.31
C GLY A 97 8.71 7.97 -1.66
N ALA A 98 9.02 7.75 -2.94
CA ALA A 98 9.56 6.48 -3.42
C ALA A 98 10.91 6.12 -2.77
N VAL A 99 11.76 7.11 -2.53
CA VAL A 99 13.06 6.90 -1.87
C VAL A 99 12.88 6.52 -0.40
N HIS A 100 12.01 7.23 0.31
CA HIS A 100 11.70 6.96 1.70
C HIS A 100 11.22 5.52 1.89
N ASP A 101 10.21 5.10 1.12
CA ASP A 101 9.64 3.76 1.23
C ASP A 101 10.68 2.68 0.89
N PHE A 102 11.51 2.93 -0.12
CA PHE A 102 12.58 2.02 -0.51
C PHE A 102 13.67 1.89 0.56
N VAL A 103 14.08 3.01 1.17
CA VAL A 103 15.09 3.04 2.24
C VAL A 103 14.58 2.33 3.48
N ILE A 104 13.33 2.56 3.90
CA ILE A 104 12.74 1.90 5.07
C ILE A 104 12.59 0.39 4.82
N LEU A 105 12.13 -0.01 3.62
CA LEU A 105 12.05 -1.43 3.25
C LEU A 105 13.43 -2.09 3.29
N TRP A 106 14.45 -1.45 2.69
CA TRP A 106 15.82 -1.94 2.72
C TRP A 106 16.35 -2.08 4.14
N ALA A 107 16.18 -1.06 4.99
CA ALA A 107 16.63 -1.06 6.37
C ALA A 107 15.95 -2.18 7.19
N SER A 108 14.64 -2.34 7.03
CA SER A 108 13.88 -3.41 7.68
C SER A 108 14.38 -4.79 7.26
N VAL A 109 14.53 -5.05 5.96
CA VAL A 109 15.03 -6.34 5.45
C VAL A 109 16.44 -6.63 5.96
N ARG A 110 17.33 -5.63 6.00
CA ARG A 110 18.70 -5.75 6.54
C ARG A 110 18.73 -6.05 8.03
N ARG A 111 17.76 -5.54 8.79
CA ARG A 111 17.59 -5.80 10.23
C ARG A 111 16.69 -7.01 10.52
N GLY A 112 16.50 -7.88 9.54
CA GLY A 112 15.79 -9.14 9.71
C GLY A 112 14.27 -9.01 9.71
N GLY A 113 13.70 -8.00 9.05
CA GLY A 113 12.26 -7.74 8.97
C GLY A 113 11.70 -7.01 10.19
N ARG A 114 12.56 -6.31 10.96
CA ARG A 114 12.15 -5.55 12.16
C ARG A 114 11.37 -4.29 11.79
N SER A 115 10.51 -3.86 12.70
CA SER A 115 9.75 -2.61 12.55
C SER A 115 10.67 -1.39 12.67
N LEU A 116 10.28 -0.26 12.08
CA LEU A 116 11.06 0.98 12.17
C LEU A 116 11.33 1.39 13.62
N ALA A 117 10.34 1.25 14.50
CA ALA A 117 10.52 1.52 15.93
C ALA A 117 11.67 0.69 16.52
N GLU A 118 11.69 -0.62 16.27
CA GLU A 118 12.75 -1.51 16.74
C GLU A 118 14.12 -1.17 16.16
N ILE A 119 14.19 -0.76 14.89
CA ILE A 119 15.44 -0.30 14.29
C ILE A 119 15.94 0.95 15.03
N THR A 120 15.06 1.90 15.34
CA THR A 120 15.40 3.10 16.12
C THR A 120 15.94 2.76 17.52
N ARG A 121 15.46 1.66 18.12
CA ARG A 121 15.97 1.18 19.41
C ARG A 121 17.43 0.77 19.33
N ASP A 122 17.79 0.04 18.28
CA ASP A 122 19.14 -0.50 18.08
C ASP A 122 20.13 0.60 17.66
N GLU A 123 19.69 1.60 16.89
CA GLU A 123 20.57 2.64 16.32
C GLU A 123 20.71 3.90 17.18
N ILE A 124 19.63 4.34 17.84
CA ILE A 124 19.60 5.62 18.59
C ILE A 124 19.50 5.39 20.09
N GLY A 125 18.65 4.44 20.50
CA GLY A 125 18.51 4.04 21.90
C GLY A 125 17.06 3.99 22.41
N PRO A 126 16.87 3.67 23.70
CA PRO A 126 15.57 3.33 24.26
C PRO A 126 14.59 4.52 24.33
N VAL A 127 15.08 5.73 24.54
CA VAL A 127 14.23 6.94 24.58
C VAL A 127 13.65 7.23 23.19
N ALA A 128 14.49 7.16 22.15
CA ALA A 128 14.08 7.36 20.77
C ALA A 128 13.13 6.26 20.28
N TRP A 129 13.35 5.01 20.71
CA TRP A 129 12.41 3.91 20.49
C TRP A 129 11.02 4.21 21.07
N PHE A 130 10.96 4.64 22.33
CA PHE A 130 9.69 4.91 23.00
C PHE A 130 8.95 6.08 22.35
N ALA A 131 9.66 7.18 22.10
CA ALA A 131 9.10 8.34 21.40
C ALA A 131 8.64 7.97 19.97
N GLY A 132 9.44 7.21 19.24
CA GLY A 132 9.12 6.73 17.89
C GLY A 132 7.92 5.79 17.86
N ALA A 133 7.81 4.86 18.82
CA ALA A 133 6.67 3.95 18.93
C ALA A 133 5.37 4.72 19.21
N ILE A 134 5.40 5.71 20.10
CA ILE A 134 4.27 6.59 20.37
C ILE A 134 3.90 7.40 19.12
N ALA A 135 4.88 8.01 18.46
CA ALA A 135 4.65 8.80 17.26
C ALA A 135 4.02 7.95 16.13
N ILE A 136 4.55 6.75 15.91
CA ILE A 136 4.00 5.80 14.92
C ILE A 136 2.55 5.44 15.27
N LEU A 137 2.25 5.15 16.54
CA LEU A 137 0.88 4.86 16.97
C LEU A 137 -0.07 6.02 16.65
N PHE A 138 0.30 7.26 17.03
CA PHE A 138 -0.52 8.44 16.73
C PHE A 138 -0.70 8.66 15.23
N ILE A 139 0.37 8.55 14.44
CA ILE A 139 0.31 8.71 12.99
C ILE A 139 -0.63 7.66 12.37
N VAL A 140 -0.51 6.39 12.77
CA VAL A 140 -1.37 5.30 12.27
C VAL A 140 -2.83 5.54 12.65
N VAL A 141 -3.11 5.93 13.90
CA VAL A 141 -4.48 6.22 14.35
C VAL A 141 -5.08 7.39 13.58
N ILE A 142 -4.36 8.50 13.44
CA ILE A 142 -4.82 9.68 12.69
C ILE A 142 -5.03 9.34 11.21
N ALA A 143 -4.12 8.57 10.61
CA ALA A 143 -4.23 8.14 9.22
C ALA A 143 -5.47 7.26 8.98
N ILE A 144 -5.73 6.28 9.85
CA ILE A 144 -6.92 5.42 9.76
C ILE A 144 -8.20 6.23 10.02
N ALA A 145 -8.19 7.15 10.99
CA ALA A 145 -9.34 8.02 11.27
C ALA A 145 -9.67 8.92 10.07
N GLY A 146 -8.66 9.56 9.46
CA GLY A 146 -8.82 10.38 8.27
C GLY A 146 -9.34 9.58 7.06
N LEU A 147 -8.78 8.39 6.83
CA LEU A 147 -9.27 7.45 5.80
C LEU A 147 -10.72 7.04 6.08
N GLY A 148 -11.06 6.72 7.33
CA GLY A 148 -12.40 6.29 7.73
C GLY A 148 -13.46 7.33 7.42
N ILE A 149 -13.23 8.60 7.73
CA ILE A 149 -14.17 9.70 7.41
C ILE A 149 -14.44 9.77 5.91
N VAL A 150 -13.40 9.65 5.09
CA VAL A 150 -13.54 9.73 3.63
C VAL A 150 -14.32 8.55 3.07
N VAL A 151 -14.09 7.34 3.58
CA VAL A 151 -14.86 6.15 3.18
C VAL A 151 -16.31 6.27 3.62
N VAL A 152 -16.59 6.70 4.85
CA VAL A 152 -17.96 6.89 5.34
C VAL A 152 -18.70 7.93 4.51
N ASN A 153 -18.08 9.08 4.23
CA ASN A 153 -18.69 10.12 3.42
C ASN A 153 -18.92 9.67 1.96
N ALA A 154 -18.04 8.84 1.40
CA ALA A 154 -18.21 8.28 0.06
C ALA A 154 -19.36 7.26 -0.02
N LEU A 155 -19.69 6.59 1.10
CA LEU A 155 -20.69 5.52 1.15
C LEU A 155 -22.03 5.95 1.76
N ALA A 156 -22.09 7.10 2.43
CA ALA A 156 -23.26 7.59 3.15
C ALA A 156 -24.53 7.60 2.29
N GLU A 157 -24.38 7.97 1.01
CA GLU A 157 -25.47 8.08 0.03
C GLU A 157 -25.53 6.88 -0.93
N SER A 158 -24.77 5.81 -0.68
CA SER A 158 -24.73 4.62 -1.56
C SER A 158 -24.96 3.32 -0.78
N PRO A 159 -26.22 2.87 -0.66
CA PRO A 159 -26.56 1.56 -0.12
C PRO A 159 -25.87 0.43 -0.89
N TRP A 160 -25.78 0.57 -2.22
CA TRP A 160 -25.07 -0.36 -3.10
C TRP A 160 -23.58 -0.48 -2.80
N GLY A 161 -22.89 0.66 -2.63
CA GLY A 161 -21.47 0.69 -2.27
C GLY A 161 -21.23 0.09 -0.89
N THR A 162 -22.09 0.42 0.08
CA THR A 162 -22.02 -0.12 1.45
C THR A 162 -22.19 -1.63 1.46
N PHE A 163 -23.18 -2.17 0.74
CA PHE A 163 -23.39 -3.61 0.62
C PHE A 163 -22.17 -4.31 -0.01
N THR A 164 -21.67 -3.79 -1.12
CA THR A 164 -20.53 -4.36 -1.84
C THR A 164 -19.30 -4.43 -0.94
N ILE A 165 -18.99 -3.35 -0.21
CA ILE A 165 -17.85 -3.31 0.71
C ILE A 165 -18.09 -4.23 1.90
N ALA A 166 -19.29 -4.27 2.47
CA ALA A 166 -19.62 -5.18 3.55
C ALA A 166 -19.40 -6.66 3.15
N MET A 167 -19.73 -7.03 1.91
CA MET A 167 -19.50 -8.37 1.37
C MET A 167 -18.03 -8.71 1.13
N THR A 168 -17.12 -7.73 1.10
CA THR A 168 -15.68 -8.01 0.99
C THR A 168 -15.12 -8.70 2.24
N ILE A 169 -15.69 -8.46 3.42
CA ILE A 169 -15.26 -9.08 4.69
C ILE A 169 -15.48 -10.60 4.67
N PRO A 170 -16.71 -11.13 4.47
CA PRO A 170 -16.92 -12.58 4.40
C PRO A 170 -16.19 -13.21 3.22
N LEU A 171 -16.08 -12.51 2.08
CA LEU A 171 -15.30 -12.97 0.93
C LEU A 171 -13.82 -13.12 1.28
N ALA A 172 -13.23 -12.15 1.97
CA ALA A 172 -11.83 -12.19 2.41
C ALA A 172 -11.60 -13.31 3.42
N ILE A 173 -12.52 -13.52 4.37
CA ILE A 173 -12.47 -14.64 5.31
C ILE A 173 -12.52 -15.97 4.54
N PHE A 174 -13.44 -16.12 3.59
CA PHE A 174 -13.57 -17.31 2.77
C PHE A 174 -12.29 -17.58 1.96
N MET A 175 -11.74 -16.56 1.30
CA MET A 175 -10.48 -16.67 0.56
C MET A 175 -9.32 -17.06 1.48
N GLY A 176 -9.24 -16.49 2.68
CA GLY A 176 -8.26 -16.87 3.70
C GLY A 176 -8.37 -18.35 4.08
N PHE A 177 -9.57 -18.80 4.46
CA PHE A 177 -9.81 -20.23 4.75
C PHE A 177 -9.48 -21.14 3.57
N TYR A 178 -9.84 -20.73 2.34
CA TYR A 178 -9.54 -21.47 1.13
C TYR A 178 -8.02 -21.66 0.92
N MET A 179 -7.25 -20.57 1.09
CA MET A 179 -5.81 -20.57 0.87
C MET A 179 -5.00 -21.27 1.97
N TYR A 180 -5.48 -21.28 3.21
CA TYR A 180 -4.72 -21.82 4.36
C TYR A 180 -5.20 -23.20 4.82
N VAL A 181 -6.49 -23.53 4.68
CA VAL A 181 -7.08 -24.79 5.16
C VAL A 181 -7.36 -25.76 4.03
N TRP A 182 -8.08 -25.35 2.98
CA TRP A 182 -8.52 -26.28 1.93
C TRP A 182 -7.47 -26.55 0.86
N ARG A 183 -6.87 -25.50 0.29
CA ARG A 183 -5.89 -25.63 -0.80
C ARG A 183 -4.69 -24.72 -0.57
N LYS A 184 -3.76 -25.24 0.24
CA LYS A 184 -2.50 -24.57 0.60
C LYS A 184 -1.75 -24.09 -0.65
N GLY A 185 -1.49 -22.77 -0.71
CA GLY A 185 -0.63 -22.15 -1.72
C GLY A 185 -1.26 -21.89 -3.08
N ARG A 186 -2.55 -22.20 -3.32
CA ARG A 186 -3.22 -21.90 -4.59
C ARG A 186 -3.81 -20.48 -4.61
N VAL A 187 -2.91 -19.50 -4.63
CA VAL A 187 -3.28 -18.07 -4.63
C VAL A 187 -4.16 -17.70 -5.82
N VAL A 188 -3.85 -18.20 -7.03
CA VAL A 188 -4.58 -17.85 -8.25
C VAL A 188 -6.05 -18.27 -8.19
N GLU A 189 -6.34 -19.48 -7.69
CA GLU A 189 -7.72 -19.97 -7.55
C GLU A 189 -8.51 -19.10 -6.57
N ALA A 190 -7.91 -18.77 -5.42
CA ALA A 190 -8.53 -17.88 -4.45
C ALA A 190 -8.79 -16.48 -5.04
N THR A 191 -7.84 -15.94 -5.80
CA THR A 191 -8.00 -14.64 -6.48
C THR A 191 -9.13 -14.67 -7.48
N VAL A 192 -9.26 -15.71 -8.31
CA VAL A 192 -10.38 -15.84 -9.26
C VAL A 192 -11.72 -15.92 -8.54
N ILE A 193 -11.81 -16.72 -7.47
CA ILE A 193 -13.03 -16.81 -6.65
C ILE A 193 -13.37 -15.45 -6.04
N GLY A 194 -12.36 -14.74 -5.52
CA GLY A 194 -12.52 -13.40 -4.98
C GLY A 194 -13.06 -12.41 -6.01
N ILE A 195 -12.46 -12.36 -7.20
CA ILE A 195 -12.89 -11.46 -8.28
C ILE A 195 -14.33 -11.78 -8.70
N LEU A 196 -14.64 -13.06 -8.95
CA LEU A 196 -15.99 -13.46 -9.35
C LEU A 196 -17.03 -13.19 -8.25
N GLY A 197 -16.68 -13.45 -7.00
CA GLY A 197 -17.53 -13.18 -5.85
C GLY A 197 -17.78 -11.69 -5.64
N LEU A 198 -16.75 -10.85 -5.79
CA LEU A 198 -16.90 -9.39 -5.74
C LEU A 198 -17.79 -8.89 -6.88
N MET A 199 -17.56 -9.35 -8.12
CA MET A 199 -18.39 -8.99 -9.27
C MET A 199 -19.86 -9.42 -9.07
N ALA A 200 -20.09 -10.61 -8.53
CA ALA A 200 -21.43 -11.05 -8.16
C ALA A 200 -22.06 -10.13 -7.10
N CYS A 201 -21.32 -9.74 -6.05
CA CYS A 201 -21.82 -8.81 -5.03
C CYS A 201 -22.18 -7.43 -5.62
N VAL A 202 -21.38 -6.94 -6.56
CA VAL A 202 -21.66 -5.68 -7.27
C VAL A 202 -22.95 -5.79 -8.08
N ILE A 203 -23.14 -6.87 -8.84
CA ILE A 203 -24.33 -7.09 -9.67
C ILE A 203 -25.58 -7.33 -8.82
N PHE A 204 -25.51 -8.22 -7.83
CA PHE A 204 -26.64 -8.52 -6.93
C PHE A 204 -26.93 -7.40 -5.92
N GLY A 205 -25.99 -6.48 -5.73
CA GLY A 205 -26.18 -5.30 -4.91
C GLY A 205 -26.87 -4.14 -5.64
N GLU A 206 -26.84 -4.09 -6.98
CA GLU A 206 -27.44 -3.02 -7.79
C GLU A 206 -28.93 -2.77 -7.46
N PRO A 207 -29.77 -3.81 -7.23
CA PRO A 207 -31.17 -3.62 -6.83
C PRO A 207 -31.37 -2.87 -5.51
N LEU A 208 -30.34 -2.79 -4.64
CA LEU A 208 -30.41 -2.03 -3.38
C LEU A 208 -30.30 -0.51 -3.60
N ASN A 209 -29.87 -0.06 -4.78
CA ASN A 209 -29.74 1.36 -5.12
C ASN A 209 -31.07 2.00 -5.56
N HIS A 210 -32.08 1.19 -5.87
CA HIS A 210 -33.42 1.61 -6.25
C HIS A 210 -34.44 0.96 -5.31
N PRO A 211 -34.60 1.45 -4.06
CA PRO A 211 -35.78 1.11 -3.29
C PRO A 211 -36.98 1.68 -4.06
N GLY A 212 -37.92 0.81 -4.45
CA GLY A 212 -39.17 1.23 -5.07
C GLY A 212 -39.96 2.21 -4.21
#